data_AF-A0A838P5T5-F1
#
_entry.id   AF-A0A838P5T5-F1
#
_cell.length_a   1.000
_cell.length_b   1.000
_cell.length_c   1.000
_cell.angle_alpha   90.00
_cell.angle_beta   90.00
_cell.angle_gamma   90.00
#
_symmetry.space_group_name_H-M   'P 1'
#
loop_
_entity.id
_entity.type
_entity.pdbx_description
1 polymer ?
#
loop_
_entity_poly.entity_id
_entity_poly.type
_entity_poly.pdbx_seq_one_letter_code
_entity_poly.pdbx_strand_id
1 'polypeptide(L)'
;MIRVGTVVLLMVVGVLICPRGARAQVLVRLGQPGRATYSELHEALREGTPAALRVLAVTREAHAGPLWRRTHAAIEGTGEWNEGLLALTRLAELRDAAYADSAARLRQRIEAGRLEAPAGRDPSDLLPALQAIELERARAVKGDSVLLRELLELVPSGRYGLGEAWVIGRLNGASDSLQARFLAAAELEPKVRYLTLLGFSSDSAAIPLLARVYASPDSFDLPARFGSRASDALLWIGTRSSLRALLDARAKARKRKSYADPSLQRGGYDFLANDSSAVISRTGRWLTDWLERL
;
A
#
# COMPACT_ATOMS: atom_id res chain seq x y z
N MET A 1 -62.41 -0.20 13.00
CA MET A 1 -61.91 0.83 12.06
C MET A 1 -61.37 2.00 12.87
N ILE A 2 -60.05 2.17 12.97
CA ILE A 2 -59.35 3.44 13.28
C ILE A 2 -57.93 3.31 12.70
N ARG A 3 -57.43 4.44 12.21
CA ARG A 3 -56.37 4.64 11.23
C ARG A 3 -54.94 4.36 11.74
N VAL A 4 -54.10 3.96 10.78
CA VAL A 4 -52.64 3.85 10.83
C VAL A 4 -51.99 5.23 11.02
N GLY A 5 -51.06 5.32 11.96
CA GLY A 5 -50.16 6.45 12.16
C GLY A 5 -48.81 5.93 12.66
N THR A 6 -47.86 5.78 11.74
CA THR A 6 -46.50 5.28 11.97
C THR A 6 -45.69 6.29 12.78
N VAL A 7 -45.35 5.94 14.01
CA VAL A 7 -44.30 6.62 14.81
C VAL A 7 -43.01 5.83 14.59
N VAL A 8 -42.03 6.45 13.94
CA VAL A 8 -40.65 5.95 13.85
C VAL A 8 -40.00 6.16 15.21
N LEU A 9 -39.91 5.09 16.00
CA LEU A 9 -39.18 5.06 17.26
C LEU A 9 -37.71 4.77 16.95
N LEU A 10 -36.86 5.79 17.12
CA LEU A 10 -35.41 5.63 17.25
C LEU A 10 -35.14 4.70 18.45
N MET A 11 -34.81 3.44 18.18
CA MET A 11 -34.26 2.54 19.19
C MET A 11 -32.79 2.89 19.43
N VAL A 12 -32.58 3.74 20.44
CA VAL A 12 -31.37 3.70 21.25
C VAL A 12 -31.45 2.43 22.09
N VAL A 13 -30.68 1.41 21.73
CA VAL A 13 -30.37 0.29 22.64
C VAL A 13 -28.87 0.31 22.85
N GLY A 14 -28.46 0.95 23.93
CA GLY A 14 -27.18 0.71 24.57
C GLY A 14 -27.18 -0.72 25.11
N VAL A 15 -26.52 -1.62 24.40
CA VAL A 15 -25.98 -2.85 25.01
C VAL A 15 -24.54 -2.54 25.39
N LEU A 16 -24.22 -2.79 26.65
CA LEU A 16 -22.89 -2.88 27.21
C LEU A 16 -21.99 -3.74 26.32
N ILE A 17 -21.24 -3.12 25.42
CA ILE A 17 -20.18 -3.79 24.66
C ILE A 17 -18.87 -3.36 25.32
N CYS A 18 -18.35 -4.24 26.16
CA CYS A 18 -16.94 -4.29 26.54
C CYS A 18 -16.10 -4.00 25.29
N PRO A 19 -15.12 -3.06 25.30
CA PRO A 19 -14.41 -2.66 24.10
C PRO A 19 -13.52 -3.82 23.64
N ARG A 20 -14.08 -4.76 22.90
CA ARG A 20 -13.32 -5.72 22.09
C ARG A 20 -12.67 -4.88 21.01
N GLY A 21 -11.38 -4.59 21.21
CA GLY A 21 -10.58 -3.77 20.33
C GLY A 21 -10.80 -4.18 18.88
N ALA A 22 -11.25 -3.20 18.08
CA ALA A 22 -11.25 -3.32 16.64
C ALA A 22 -9.80 -3.58 16.20
N ARG A 23 -9.47 -4.85 15.98
CA ARG A 23 -8.19 -5.27 15.40
C ARG A 23 -8.28 -5.05 13.91
N ALA A 24 -8.12 -3.80 13.47
CA ALA A 24 -7.99 -3.49 12.05
C ALA A 24 -6.83 -4.30 11.48
N GLN A 25 -7.12 -5.05 10.41
CA GLN A 25 -6.12 -5.74 9.63
C GLN A 25 -5.38 -4.67 8.82
N VAL A 26 -4.11 -4.49 9.16
CA VAL A 26 -3.29 -3.43 8.58
C VAL A 26 -2.75 -4.00 7.28
N LEU A 27 -3.26 -3.52 6.15
CA LEU A 27 -2.60 -3.75 4.87
C LEU A 27 -1.32 -2.92 4.87
N VAL A 28 -0.27 -3.45 5.49
CA VAL A 28 1.08 -2.90 5.33
C VAL A 28 1.36 -3.06 3.85
N ARG A 29 1.19 -1.98 3.06
CA ARG A 29 1.80 -1.87 1.74
C ARG A 29 3.26 -2.15 1.99
N LEU A 30 3.68 -3.39 1.69
CA LEU A 30 4.97 -3.98 1.97
C LEU A 30 6.04 -2.86 1.98
N GLY A 31 6.40 -2.37 3.18
CA GLY A 31 6.83 -0.99 3.36
C GLY A 31 8.32 -0.86 3.54
N GLN A 32 9.00 -0.01 2.74
CA GLN A 32 10.35 0.44 3.06
C GLN A 32 10.32 1.17 4.40
N PRO A 33 10.98 0.66 5.45
CA PRO A 33 10.95 1.24 6.80
C PRO A 33 11.34 2.71 6.89
N GLY A 34 12.22 3.17 5.99
CA GLY A 34 12.67 4.57 5.94
C GLY A 34 11.72 5.52 5.22
N ARG A 35 10.63 5.03 4.63
CA ARG A 35 9.69 5.82 3.82
C ARG A 35 8.22 5.64 4.21
N ALA A 36 7.92 4.57 4.94
CA ALA A 36 6.62 4.36 5.55
C ALA A 36 6.59 5.03 6.94
N THR A 37 6.03 6.24 7.01
CA THR A 37 5.54 6.76 8.30
C THR A 37 4.15 6.15 8.52
N TYR A 38 4.08 5.27 9.52
CA TYR A 38 3.02 4.29 9.72
C TYR A 38 1.71 4.93 10.18
N SER A 39 0.64 4.65 9.43
CA SER A 39 -0.44 5.61 9.22
C SER A 39 -1.85 5.09 9.31
N GLU A 40 -2.03 3.93 8.70
CA GLU A 40 -3.29 3.20 8.72
C GLU A 40 -3.44 2.48 10.07
N LEU A 41 -2.59 2.84 11.01
CA LEU A 41 -2.49 2.29 12.32
C LEU A 41 -2.99 3.34 13.28
N HIS A 42 -4.10 2.99 13.93
CA HIS A 42 -4.68 3.54 15.15
C HIS A 42 -3.67 4.32 16.02
N GLU A 43 -4.16 5.24 16.87
CA GLU A 43 -3.37 6.03 17.85
C GLU A 43 -2.25 5.23 18.58
N ALA A 44 -2.43 3.91 18.71
CA ALA A 44 -1.45 2.94 19.15
C ALA A 44 -0.09 2.93 18.42
N LEU A 45 0.06 3.51 17.22
CA LEU A 45 1.36 3.64 16.52
C LEU A 45 1.97 5.04 16.53
N ARG A 46 1.47 5.97 17.35
CA ARG A 46 2.16 7.25 17.58
C ARG A 46 3.60 7.02 18.06
N GLU A 47 4.50 7.92 17.67
CA GLU A 47 5.89 7.88 18.12
C GLU A 47 5.99 7.75 19.65
N GLY A 48 6.88 6.89 20.13
CA GLY A 48 7.06 6.60 21.57
C GLY A 48 6.06 5.61 22.17
N THR A 49 5.05 5.15 21.43
CA THR A 49 4.13 4.11 21.92
C THR A 49 4.76 2.71 21.86
N PRO A 50 4.35 1.77 22.74
CA PRO A 50 4.87 0.40 22.71
C PRO A 50 4.69 -0.31 21.36
N ALA A 51 3.58 -0.11 20.66
CA ALA A 51 3.38 -0.75 19.37
C ALA A 51 4.22 -0.09 18.26
N ALA A 52 4.46 1.24 18.30
CA ALA A 52 5.44 1.88 17.41
C ALA A 52 6.85 1.33 17.61
N LEU A 53 7.26 1.13 18.86
CA LEU A 53 8.56 0.53 19.18
C LEU A 53 8.69 -0.91 18.64
N ARG A 54 7.63 -1.72 18.71
CA ARG A 54 7.63 -3.08 18.15
C ARG A 54 7.72 -3.10 16.63
N VAL A 55 6.98 -2.24 15.93
CA VAL A 55 7.07 -2.07 14.48
C VAL A 55 8.49 -1.62 14.08
N LEU A 56 9.06 -0.65 14.79
CA LEU A 56 10.44 -0.20 14.58
C LEU A 56 11.45 -1.34 14.80
N ALA A 57 11.24 -2.19 15.81
CA ALA A 57 12.11 -3.34 16.05
C ALA A 57 12.08 -4.34 14.89
N VAL A 58 10.89 -4.70 14.38
CA VAL A 58 10.76 -5.61 13.23
C VAL A 58 11.39 -5.02 11.99
N THR A 59 11.13 -3.74 11.71
CA THR A 59 11.58 -3.09 10.48
C THR A 59 13.07 -2.78 10.46
N ARG A 60 13.70 -2.61 11.62
CA ARG A 60 15.15 -2.43 11.76
C ARG A 60 15.92 -3.74 11.87
N GLU A 61 15.23 -4.87 12.02
CA GLU A 61 15.87 -6.18 12.05
C GLU A 61 16.65 -6.42 10.75
N ALA A 62 17.89 -6.87 10.91
CA ALA A 62 18.84 -7.09 9.83
C ALA A 62 19.02 -8.58 9.52
N HIS A 63 18.56 -9.46 10.41
CA HIS A 63 18.75 -10.89 10.29
C HIS A 63 17.43 -11.61 9.97
N ALA A 64 17.49 -12.55 9.03
CA ALA A 64 16.30 -13.28 8.61
C ALA A 64 15.75 -14.24 9.69
N GLY A 65 16.62 -14.84 10.51
CA GLY A 65 16.22 -15.80 11.54
C GLY A 65 15.19 -15.26 12.55
N PRO A 66 15.45 -14.12 13.22
CA PRO A 66 14.47 -13.48 14.10
C PRO A 66 13.14 -13.15 13.42
N LEU A 67 13.17 -12.67 12.17
CA LEU A 67 11.95 -12.35 11.42
C LEU A 67 11.13 -13.60 11.12
N TRP A 68 11.77 -14.67 10.65
CA TRP A 68 11.10 -15.94 10.37
C TRP A 68 10.46 -16.53 11.63
N ARG A 69 11.13 -16.46 12.78
CA ARG A 69 10.57 -16.88 14.07
C ARG A 69 9.32 -16.09 14.45
N ARG A 70 9.29 -14.77 14.21
CA ARG A 70 8.09 -13.94 14.47
C ARG A 70 6.91 -14.35 13.58
N THR A 71 7.16 -14.62 12.31
CA THR A 71 6.13 -15.14 11.40
C THR A 71 5.60 -16.48 11.89
N HIS A 72 6.47 -17.40 12.31
CA HIS A 72 6.04 -18.70 12.81
C HIS A 72 5.20 -18.58 14.08
N ALA A 73 5.63 -17.76 15.04
CA ALA A 73 4.88 -17.48 16.27
C ALA A 73 3.48 -16.90 15.98
N ALA A 74 3.37 -16.00 14.98
CA ALA A 74 2.09 -15.45 14.56
C ALA A 74 1.16 -16.52 13.96
N ILE A 75 1.70 -17.46 13.18
CA ILE A 75 0.95 -18.58 12.61
C ILE A 75 0.50 -19.56 13.70
N GLU A 76 1.36 -19.84 14.68
CA GLU A 76 1.05 -20.72 15.82
C GLU A 76 0.11 -20.08 16.85
N GLY A 77 -0.23 -18.80 16.69
CA GLY A 77 -1.09 -18.07 17.64
C GLY A 77 -0.39 -17.67 18.94
N THR A 78 0.93 -17.85 19.05
CA THR A 78 1.74 -17.43 20.18
C THR A 78 2.28 -15.99 20.03
N GLY A 79 2.16 -15.41 18.83
CA GLY A 79 2.54 -14.04 18.50
C GLY A 79 1.43 -13.23 17.83
N GLU A 80 1.70 -11.94 17.60
CA GLU A 80 0.76 -11.01 16.96
C GLU A 80 0.74 -11.17 15.43
N TRP A 81 -0.44 -11.35 14.83
CA TRP A 81 -0.61 -11.56 13.38
C TRP A 81 0.03 -10.46 12.53
N ASN A 82 -0.21 -9.20 12.88
CA ASN A 82 0.33 -8.04 12.16
C ASN A 82 1.87 -7.97 12.24
N GLU A 83 2.47 -8.43 13.34
CA GLU A 83 3.93 -8.52 13.44
C GLU A 83 4.50 -9.61 12.53
N GLY A 84 3.79 -10.73 12.38
CA GLY A 84 4.16 -11.79 11.43
C GLY A 84 4.12 -11.34 9.97
N LEU A 85 3.09 -10.57 9.58
CA LEU A 85 2.97 -9.97 8.24
C LEU A 85 4.10 -8.96 7.97
N LEU A 86 4.38 -8.10 8.95
CA LEU A 86 5.47 -7.13 8.87
C LEU A 86 6.85 -7.83 8.80
N ALA A 87 7.03 -8.92 9.53
CA ALA A 87 8.26 -9.69 9.50
C ALA A 87 8.51 -10.35 8.13
N LEU A 88 7.47 -10.91 7.49
CA LEU A 88 7.57 -11.44 6.12
C LEU A 88 7.91 -10.35 5.10
N THR A 89 7.29 -9.18 5.25
CA THR A 89 7.61 -8.00 4.44
C THR A 89 9.08 -7.66 4.54
N ARG A 90 9.60 -7.59 5.78
CA ARG A 90 11.00 -7.27 6.03
C ARG A 90 11.94 -8.36 5.50
N LEU A 91 11.54 -9.62 5.57
CA LEU A 91 12.31 -10.72 4.97
C LEU A 91 12.47 -10.55 3.45
N ALA A 92 11.41 -10.15 2.74
CA ALA A 92 11.49 -9.86 1.31
C ALA A 92 12.51 -8.72 1.03
N GLU A 93 12.58 -7.72 1.90
CA GLU A 93 13.55 -6.61 1.78
C GLU A 93 14.99 -7.01 2.04
N LEU A 94 15.24 -7.93 2.98
CA LEU A 94 16.59 -8.41 3.27
C LEU A 94 17.19 -9.18 2.10
N ARG A 95 16.35 -9.74 1.21
CA ARG A 95 16.75 -10.57 0.06
C ARG A 95 17.62 -11.75 0.46
N ASP A 96 17.43 -12.25 1.67
CA ASP A 96 18.16 -13.38 2.22
C ASP A 96 17.61 -14.70 1.64
N ALA A 97 18.51 -15.53 1.09
CA ALA A 97 18.15 -16.82 0.51
C ALA A 97 17.75 -17.87 1.57
N ALA A 98 18.15 -17.70 2.84
CA ALA A 98 18.05 -18.71 3.90
C ALA A 98 16.63 -19.24 4.15
N TYR A 99 15.59 -18.51 3.74
CA TYR A 99 14.19 -18.88 3.97
C TYR A 99 13.32 -18.94 2.71
N ALA A 100 13.90 -18.80 1.52
CA ALA A 100 13.10 -18.78 0.29
C ALA A 100 12.39 -20.12 0.02
N ASP A 101 13.06 -21.26 0.24
CA ASP A 101 12.41 -22.57 0.11
C ASP A 101 11.31 -22.78 1.17
N SER A 102 11.51 -22.24 2.37
CA SER A 102 10.52 -22.30 3.45
C SER A 102 9.31 -21.41 3.13
N ALA A 103 9.53 -20.24 2.54
CA ALA A 103 8.47 -19.36 2.08
C ALA A 103 7.64 -20.03 0.97
N ALA A 104 8.28 -20.66 -0.01
CA ALA A 104 7.60 -21.40 -1.09
C ALA A 104 6.76 -22.56 -0.55
N ARG A 105 7.30 -23.35 0.39
CA ARG A 105 6.54 -24.43 1.05
C ARG A 105 5.35 -23.89 1.83
N LEU A 106 5.51 -22.77 2.53
CA LEU A 106 4.43 -22.15 3.28
C LEU A 106 3.33 -21.63 2.35
N ARG A 107 3.70 -20.99 1.24
CA ARG A 107 2.75 -20.54 0.20
C ARG A 107 1.94 -21.70 -0.35
N GLN A 108 2.61 -22.79 -0.74
CA GLN A 108 1.94 -24.00 -1.22
C GLN A 108 0.96 -24.59 -0.19
N ARG A 109 1.32 -24.57 1.10
CA ARG A 109 0.41 -25.04 2.16
C ARG A 109 -0.84 -24.17 2.26
N ILE A 110 -0.69 -22.85 2.15
CA ILE A 110 -1.82 -21.91 2.18
C ILE A 110 -2.74 -22.15 0.98
N GLU A 111 -2.17 -22.19 -0.22
CA GLU A 111 -2.93 -22.41 -1.47
C GLU A 111 -3.64 -23.77 -1.48
N ALA A 112 -3.06 -24.79 -0.84
CA ALA A 112 -3.68 -26.10 -0.69
C ALA A 112 -4.70 -26.19 0.47
N GLY A 113 -4.95 -25.10 1.20
CA GLY A 113 -5.84 -25.09 2.36
C GLY A 113 -5.33 -25.89 3.56
N ARG A 114 -4.01 -26.10 3.67
CA ARG A 114 -3.34 -26.92 4.69
C ARG A 114 -2.64 -26.11 5.78
N LEU A 115 -2.94 -24.81 5.87
CA LEU A 115 -2.48 -23.95 6.95
C LEU A 115 -3.68 -23.49 7.77
N GLU A 116 -3.73 -23.92 9.03
CA GLU A 116 -4.66 -23.37 10.01
C GLU A 116 -4.03 -22.10 10.61
N ALA A 117 -4.74 -20.97 10.52
CA ALA A 117 -4.36 -19.74 11.19
C ALA A 117 -5.16 -19.54 12.48
N PRO A 118 -4.70 -18.67 13.39
CA PRO A 118 -5.45 -18.33 14.60
C PRO A 118 -6.85 -17.81 14.27
N ALA A 119 -7.80 -17.99 15.21
CA ALA A 119 -9.20 -17.61 15.01
C ALA A 119 -9.36 -16.16 14.52
N GLY A 120 -10.14 -15.98 13.44
CA GLY A 120 -10.40 -14.68 12.83
C GLY A 120 -9.26 -14.13 11.96
N ARG A 121 -8.28 -14.96 11.58
CA ARG A 121 -7.20 -14.61 10.64
C ARG A 121 -7.32 -15.43 9.35
N ASP A 122 -6.96 -14.81 8.23
CA ASP A 122 -6.91 -15.48 6.94
C ASP A 122 -5.45 -15.79 6.56
N PRO A 123 -5.07 -17.08 6.44
CA PRO A 123 -3.76 -17.47 5.91
C PRO A 123 -3.38 -16.78 4.59
N SER A 124 -4.36 -16.43 3.76
CA SER A 124 -4.15 -15.78 2.45
C SER A 124 -3.47 -14.42 2.57
N ASP A 125 -3.56 -13.76 3.74
CA ASP A 125 -2.88 -12.49 4.05
C ASP A 125 -1.36 -12.58 3.89
N LEU A 126 -0.78 -13.77 4.08
CA LEU A 126 0.66 -14.00 4.02
C LEU A 126 1.16 -14.11 2.56
N LEU A 127 0.28 -14.46 1.60
CA LEU A 127 0.64 -14.77 0.23
C LEU A 127 1.42 -13.65 -0.48
N PRO A 128 1.05 -12.36 -0.39
CA PRO A 128 1.79 -11.29 -1.07
C PRO A 128 3.26 -11.20 -0.64
N ALA A 129 3.54 -11.33 0.65
CA ALA A 129 4.89 -11.22 1.17
C ALA A 129 5.72 -12.47 0.84
N LEU A 130 5.10 -13.66 0.90
CA LEU A 130 5.74 -14.92 0.48
C LEU A 130 6.13 -14.89 -1.01
N GLN A 131 5.21 -14.41 -1.85
CA GLN A 131 5.46 -14.21 -3.28
C GLN A 131 6.60 -13.22 -3.52
N ALA A 132 6.67 -12.11 -2.77
CA ALA A 132 7.77 -11.16 -2.88
C ALA A 132 9.14 -11.78 -2.52
N ILE A 133 9.21 -12.65 -1.51
CA ILE A 133 10.44 -13.39 -1.16
C ILE A 133 10.88 -14.29 -2.31
N GLU A 134 9.94 -15.04 -2.91
CA GLU A 134 10.23 -15.91 -4.07
C GLU A 134 10.74 -15.10 -5.28
N LEU A 135 10.11 -13.96 -5.55
CA LEU A 135 10.47 -13.08 -6.65
C LEU A 135 11.82 -12.38 -6.42
N GLU A 136 12.17 -11.96 -5.20
CA GLU A 136 13.50 -11.41 -4.89
C GLU A 136 14.60 -12.47 -4.98
N ARG A 137 14.30 -13.75 -4.67
CA ARG A 137 15.21 -14.85 -5.00
C ARG A 137 15.36 -15.02 -6.52
N ALA A 138 14.26 -15.03 -7.27
CA ALA A 138 14.31 -15.11 -8.72
C ALA A 138 15.09 -13.93 -9.32
N ARG A 139 14.97 -12.73 -8.75
CA ARG A 139 15.74 -11.54 -9.13
C ARG A 139 17.25 -11.79 -8.99
N ALA A 140 17.70 -12.38 -7.90
CA ALA A 140 19.12 -12.68 -7.67
C ALA A 140 19.68 -13.70 -8.69
N VAL A 141 18.85 -14.58 -9.25
CA VAL A 141 19.25 -15.61 -10.21
C VAL A 141 19.12 -15.14 -11.67
N LYS A 142 17.98 -14.53 -12.01
CA LYS A 142 17.64 -14.12 -13.39
C LYS A 142 18.12 -12.72 -13.76
N GLY A 143 18.34 -11.86 -12.76
CA GLY A 143 18.58 -10.44 -12.93
C GLY A 143 17.32 -9.62 -13.18
N ASP A 144 17.43 -8.30 -12.94
CA ASP A 144 16.30 -7.36 -12.99
C ASP A 144 15.60 -7.33 -14.34
N SER A 145 16.34 -7.30 -15.46
CA SER A 145 15.75 -7.12 -16.80
C SER A 145 14.91 -8.31 -17.24
N VAL A 146 15.31 -9.54 -16.87
CA VAL A 146 14.54 -10.75 -17.19
C VAL A 146 13.28 -10.78 -16.34
N LEU A 147 13.42 -10.60 -15.03
CA LEU A 147 12.28 -10.62 -14.12
C LEU A 147 11.27 -9.52 -14.42
N LEU A 148 11.74 -8.30 -14.72
CA LEU A 148 10.87 -7.19 -15.08
C LEU A 148 10.02 -7.52 -16.32
N ARG A 149 10.63 -8.14 -17.34
CA ARG A 149 9.91 -8.54 -18.55
C ARG A 149 8.79 -9.53 -18.25
N GLU A 150 9.11 -10.60 -17.50
CA GLU A 150 8.14 -11.62 -17.09
C GLU A 150 6.98 -11.00 -16.30
N LEU A 151 7.27 -10.08 -15.37
CA LEU A 151 6.25 -9.41 -14.57
C LEU A 151 5.40 -8.43 -15.40
N LEU A 152 6.00 -7.72 -16.35
CA LEU A 152 5.29 -6.79 -17.23
C LEU A 152 4.31 -7.50 -18.17
N GLU A 153 4.56 -8.77 -18.54
CA GLU A 153 3.64 -9.59 -19.34
C GLU A 153 2.34 -9.94 -18.58
N LEU A 154 2.36 -9.94 -17.25
CA LEU A 154 1.17 -10.21 -16.44
C LEU A 154 0.21 -9.01 -16.38
N VAL A 155 0.73 -7.78 -16.54
CA VAL A 155 -0.03 -6.53 -16.30
C VAL A 155 -1.25 -6.37 -17.21
N PRO A 156 -1.18 -6.62 -18.54
CA PRO A 156 -2.36 -6.53 -19.42
C PRO A 156 -3.46 -7.54 -19.10
N SER A 157 -3.13 -8.67 -18.46
CA SER A 157 -4.11 -9.68 -18.05
C SER A 157 -4.68 -9.45 -16.65
N GLY A 158 -4.04 -8.58 -15.84
CA GLY A 158 -4.40 -8.39 -14.44
C GLY A 158 -4.02 -9.57 -13.53
N ARG A 159 -3.27 -10.55 -14.03
CA ARG A 159 -2.84 -11.75 -13.28
C ARG A 159 -1.63 -11.50 -12.36
N TYR A 160 -1.49 -10.28 -11.85
CA TYR A 160 -0.45 -9.91 -10.89
C TYR A 160 -1.09 -9.54 -9.56
N GLY A 161 -0.44 -9.89 -8.46
CA GLY A 161 -0.85 -9.56 -7.12
C GLY A 161 -0.03 -8.42 -6.50
N LEU A 162 -0.23 -8.25 -5.19
CA LEU A 162 0.50 -7.25 -4.40
C LEU A 162 2.00 -7.57 -4.27
N GLY A 163 2.37 -8.85 -4.26
CA GLY A 163 3.79 -9.28 -4.24
C GLY A 163 4.53 -8.87 -5.51
N GLU A 164 3.95 -9.12 -6.68
CA GLU A 164 4.49 -8.68 -7.98
C GLU A 164 4.60 -7.17 -8.05
N ALA A 165 3.52 -6.45 -7.70
CA ALA A 165 3.50 -4.99 -7.72
C ALA A 165 4.62 -4.39 -6.84
N TRP A 166 4.86 -4.99 -5.68
CA TRP A 166 5.91 -4.57 -4.78
C TRP A 166 7.32 -4.78 -5.34
N VAL A 167 7.57 -5.94 -5.95
CA VAL A 167 8.88 -6.24 -6.56
C VAL A 167 9.12 -5.35 -7.77
N ILE A 168 8.13 -5.18 -8.65
CA ILE A 168 8.21 -4.29 -9.82
C ILE A 168 8.70 -2.90 -9.41
N GLY A 169 8.16 -2.32 -8.34
CA GLY A 169 8.55 -1.00 -7.85
C GLY A 169 10.02 -0.85 -7.42
N ARG A 170 10.76 -1.96 -7.32
CA ARG A 170 12.16 -2.04 -6.88
C ARG A 170 13.11 -2.57 -7.95
N LEU A 171 12.63 -2.93 -9.14
CA LEU A 171 13.46 -3.40 -10.26
C LEU A 171 14.03 -2.21 -11.04
N ASN A 172 15.29 -2.32 -11.45
CA ASN A 172 15.93 -1.32 -12.30
C ASN A 172 15.21 -1.21 -13.66
N GLY A 173 14.95 0.02 -14.12
CA GLY A 173 14.24 0.30 -15.38
C GLY A 173 12.73 0.04 -15.37
N ALA A 174 12.16 -0.39 -14.23
CA ALA A 174 10.72 -0.65 -14.12
C ALA A 174 9.89 0.63 -14.25
N SER A 175 10.33 1.70 -13.58
CA SER A 175 9.70 3.01 -13.63
C SER A 175 9.57 3.51 -15.08
N ASP A 176 10.67 3.57 -15.83
CA ASP A 176 10.65 4.00 -17.24
C ASP A 176 9.75 3.11 -18.11
N SER A 177 9.83 1.79 -17.91
CA SER A 177 8.99 0.83 -18.64
C SER A 177 7.51 1.03 -18.37
N LEU A 178 7.13 1.28 -17.12
CA LEU A 178 5.76 1.55 -16.71
C LEU A 178 5.27 2.91 -17.23
N GLN A 179 6.11 3.94 -17.18
CA GLN A 179 5.79 5.26 -17.73
C GLN A 179 5.54 5.19 -19.24
N ALA A 180 6.42 4.52 -19.99
CA ALA A 180 6.26 4.34 -21.43
C ALA A 180 4.96 3.58 -21.78
N ARG A 181 4.65 2.51 -21.03
CA ARG A 181 3.42 1.73 -21.23
C ARG A 181 2.16 2.47 -20.83
N PHE A 182 2.21 3.25 -19.76
CA PHE A 182 1.14 4.13 -19.35
C PHE A 182 0.79 5.14 -20.45
N LEU A 183 1.82 5.77 -21.04
CA LEU A 183 1.65 6.75 -22.11
C LEU A 183 1.17 6.12 -23.43
N ALA A 184 1.61 4.88 -23.73
CA ALA A 184 1.24 4.17 -24.95
C ALA A 184 -0.12 3.43 -24.86
N ALA A 185 -0.65 3.20 -23.66
CA ALA A 185 -1.90 2.48 -23.47
C ALA A 185 -3.09 3.28 -24.03
N ALA A 186 -3.77 2.74 -25.04
CA ALA A 186 -5.00 3.32 -25.57
C ALA A 186 -6.21 3.05 -24.65
N GLU A 187 -6.25 1.87 -24.04
CA GLU A 187 -7.35 1.44 -23.20
C GLU A 187 -7.20 1.88 -21.74
N LEU A 188 -8.32 2.23 -21.12
CA LEU A 188 -8.37 2.73 -19.75
C LEU A 188 -7.82 1.70 -18.74
N GLU A 189 -8.17 0.43 -18.90
CA GLU A 189 -7.84 -0.60 -17.92
C GLU A 189 -6.31 -0.85 -17.82
N PRO A 190 -5.58 -1.14 -18.91
CA PRO A 190 -4.12 -1.19 -18.89
C PRO A 190 -3.50 0.10 -18.36
N LYS A 191 -4.01 1.27 -18.78
CA LYS A 191 -3.52 2.59 -18.34
C LYS A 191 -3.61 2.75 -16.82
N VAL A 192 -4.75 2.39 -16.22
CA VAL A 192 -4.95 2.41 -14.76
C VAL A 192 -4.03 1.44 -14.05
N ARG A 193 -3.80 0.24 -14.61
CA ARG A 193 -2.90 -0.76 -14.01
C ARG A 193 -1.45 -0.28 -13.99
N TYR A 194 -0.94 0.27 -15.09
CA TYR A 194 0.41 0.86 -15.13
C TYR A 194 0.55 2.01 -14.14
N LEU A 195 -0.44 2.90 -14.06
CA LEU A 195 -0.44 3.99 -13.08
C LEU A 195 -0.48 3.47 -11.63
N THR A 196 -1.22 2.38 -11.37
CA THR A 196 -1.26 1.74 -10.05
C THR A 196 0.11 1.18 -9.68
N LEU A 197 0.80 0.53 -10.61
CA LEU A 197 2.14 -0.03 -10.40
C LEU A 197 3.20 1.05 -10.19
N LEU A 198 3.08 2.21 -10.85
CA LEU A 198 3.93 3.38 -10.55
C LEU A 198 3.78 3.84 -9.09
N GLY A 199 2.63 3.57 -8.44
CA GLY A 199 2.41 3.80 -7.02
C GLY A 199 3.30 2.98 -6.07
N PHE A 200 3.98 1.95 -6.58
CA PHE A 200 4.97 1.17 -5.83
C PHE A 200 6.41 1.59 -6.11
N SER A 201 6.64 2.42 -7.13
CA SER A 201 7.98 2.88 -7.54
C SER A 201 8.54 3.90 -6.57
N SER A 202 9.78 3.70 -6.14
CA SER A 202 10.55 4.66 -5.35
C SER A 202 11.39 5.63 -6.19
N ASP A 203 11.26 5.57 -7.52
CA ASP A 203 12.09 6.30 -8.48
C ASP A 203 11.61 7.76 -8.67
N SER A 204 12.50 8.71 -8.40
CA SER A 204 12.23 10.13 -8.54
C SER A 204 12.10 10.60 -9.98
N ALA A 205 12.57 9.83 -10.97
CA ALA A 205 12.41 10.16 -12.38
C ALA A 205 10.93 10.18 -12.82
N ALA A 206 10.03 9.49 -12.11
CA ALA A 206 8.61 9.48 -12.40
C ALA A 206 7.86 10.76 -11.94
N ILE A 207 8.47 11.58 -11.07
CA ILE A 207 7.82 12.76 -10.46
C ILE A 207 7.16 13.68 -11.51
N PRO A 208 7.83 14.07 -12.62
CA PRO A 208 7.24 15.00 -13.59
C PRO A 208 5.97 14.46 -14.24
N LEU A 209 5.95 13.16 -14.59
CA LEU A 209 4.76 12.54 -15.18
C LEU A 209 3.62 12.44 -14.15
N LEU A 210 3.92 11.95 -12.95
CA LEU A 210 2.91 11.78 -11.89
C LEU A 210 2.26 13.11 -11.51
N ALA A 211 3.04 14.19 -11.41
CA ALA A 211 2.51 15.53 -11.13
C ALA A 211 1.56 16.02 -12.24
N ARG A 212 1.88 15.76 -13.51
CA ARG A 212 1.01 16.10 -14.64
C ARG A 212 -0.28 15.27 -14.63
N VAL A 213 -0.19 13.96 -14.39
CA VAL A 213 -1.35 13.07 -14.29
C VAL A 213 -2.26 13.50 -13.15
N TYR A 214 -1.71 13.86 -11.98
CA TYR A 214 -2.52 14.33 -10.86
C TYR A 214 -3.15 15.70 -11.12
N ALA A 215 -2.46 16.62 -11.79
CA ALA A 215 -3.00 17.94 -12.08
C ALA A 215 -4.16 17.90 -13.09
N SER A 216 -4.08 17.01 -14.08
CA SER A 216 -5.00 16.92 -15.21
C SER A 216 -5.11 15.48 -15.73
N PRO A 217 -5.80 14.59 -14.99
CA PRO A 217 -5.96 13.18 -15.39
C PRO A 217 -6.71 13.04 -16.74
N ASP A 218 -7.62 13.98 -17.02
CA ASP A 218 -8.33 14.12 -18.29
C ASP A 218 -7.39 14.23 -19.50
N SER A 219 -6.24 14.92 -19.36
CA SER A 219 -5.24 15.04 -20.42
C SER A 219 -4.49 13.74 -20.74
N PHE A 220 -4.79 12.66 -20.00
CA PHE A 220 -4.29 11.31 -20.21
C PHE A 220 -5.43 10.32 -20.43
N ASP A 221 -6.64 10.78 -20.74
CA ASP A 221 -7.87 9.97 -20.86
C ASP A 221 -8.19 9.17 -19.59
N LEU A 222 -7.85 9.71 -18.42
CA LEU A 222 -8.18 9.11 -17.14
C LEU A 222 -9.37 9.83 -16.49
N PRO A 223 -10.39 9.09 -16.03
CA PRO A 223 -11.38 9.64 -15.13
C PRO A 223 -10.72 10.21 -13.86
N ALA A 224 -11.22 11.33 -13.37
CA ALA A 224 -10.65 12.07 -12.24
C ALA A 224 -10.36 11.18 -11.02
N ARG A 225 -11.26 10.23 -10.68
CA ARG A 225 -11.07 9.29 -9.56
C ARG A 225 -9.75 8.49 -9.61
N PHE A 226 -9.14 8.31 -10.78
CA PHE A 226 -7.87 7.60 -10.94
C PHE A 226 -6.64 8.48 -10.66
N GLY A 227 -6.80 9.81 -10.63
CA GLY A 227 -5.73 10.75 -10.31
C GLY A 227 -5.14 10.57 -8.91
N SER A 228 -5.90 10.02 -7.95
CA SER A 228 -5.39 9.70 -6.61
C SER A 228 -4.22 8.72 -6.63
N ARG A 229 -4.12 7.83 -7.62
CA ARG A 229 -2.97 6.91 -7.76
C ARG A 229 -1.67 7.66 -8.02
N ALA A 230 -1.72 8.75 -8.78
CA ALA A 230 -0.55 9.59 -9.02
C ALA A 230 -0.14 10.36 -7.76
N SER A 231 -1.11 10.84 -6.97
CA SER A 231 -0.85 11.44 -5.66
C SER A 231 -0.23 10.44 -4.69
N ASP A 232 -0.79 9.22 -4.60
CA ASP A 232 -0.26 8.12 -3.80
C ASP A 232 1.21 7.81 -4.15
N ALA A 233 1.54 7.79 -5.45
CA ALA A 233 2.89 7.56 -5.93
C ALA A 233 3.86 8.70 -5.53
N LEU A 234 3.45 9.97 -5.65
CA LEU A 234 4.26 11.12 -5.22
C LEU A 234 4.53 11.10 -3.71
N LEU A 235 3.52 10.74 -2.92
CA LEU A 235 3.64 10.54 -1.48
C LEU A 235 4.58 9.38 -1.15
N TRP A 236 4.53 8.30 -1.93
CA TRP A 236 5.38 7.13 -1.76
C TRP A 236 6.85 7.39 -2.07
N ILE A 237 7.14 8.14 -3.14
CA ILE A 237 8.51 8.60 -3.44
C ILE A 237 9.08 9.37 -2.24
N GLY A 238 8.24 10.22 -1.63
CA GLY A 238 8.50 10.79 -0.31
C GLY A 238 9.72 11.71 -0.22
N THR A 239 10.17 12.27 -1.34
CA THR A 239 11.27 13.24 -1.37
C THR A 239 10.75 14.67 -1.27
N ARG A 240 11.59 15.61 -0.84
CA ARG A 240 11.26 17.04 -0.86
C ARG A 240 10.77 17.50 -2.25
N SER A 241 11.36 16.96 -3.33
CA SER A 241 10.93 17.24 -4.71
C SER A 241 9.55 16.66 -5.06
N SER A 242 9.24 15.43 -4.64
CA SER A 242 7.94 14.81 -4.94
C SER A 242 6.81 15.49 -4.17
N LEU A 243 7.02 15.87 -2.91
CA LEU A 243 6.03 16.58 -2.11
C LEU A 243 5.76 18.00 -2.61
N ARG A 244 6.79 18.74 -3.06
CA ARG A 244 6.59 20.03 -3.74
C ARG A 244 5.78 19.87 -5.02
N ALA A 245 6.15 18.89 -5.85
CA ALA A 245 5.43 18.60 -7.09
C ALA A 245 3.96 18.22 -6.84
N LEU A 246 3.66 17.51 -5.75
CA LEU A 246 2.30 17.20 -5.31
C LEU A 246 1.50 18.46 -4.97
N LEU A 247 2.06 19.37 -4.16
CA LEU A 247 1.42 20.63 -3.80
C LEU A 247 1.16 21.52 -5.02
N ASP A 248 2.15 21.62 -5.92
CA ASP A 248 2.02 22.39 -7.17
C ASP A 248 0.95 21.79 -8.10
N ALA A 249 0.93 20.45 -8.23
CA ALA A 249 -0.07 19.74 -9.02
C ALA A 249 -1.48 19.93 -8.43
N ARG A 250 -1.62 19.92 -7.10
CA ARG A 250 -2.87 20.21 -6.40
C ARG A 250 -3.38 21.62 -6.68
N ALA A 251 -2.49 22.63 -6.60
CA ALA A 251 -2.85 24.01 -6.92
C ALA A 251 -3.32 24.15 -8.38
N LYS A 252 -2.62 23.49 -9.33
CA LYS A 252 -3.01 23.44 -10.74
C LYS A 252 -4.36 22.75 -10.95
N ALA A 253 -4.60 21.62 -10.29
CA ALA A 253 -5.87 20.90 -10.36
C ALA A 253 -7.05 21.74 -9.84
N ARG A 254 -6.85 22.49 -8.75
CA ARG A 254 -7.86 23.43 -8.23
C ARG A 254 -8.18 24.52 -9.24
N LYS A 255 -7.15 25.16 -9.80
CA LYS A 255 -7.33 26.21 -10.83
C LYS A 255 -8.09 25.69 -12.06
N ARG A 256 -7.84 24.43 -12.45
CA ARG A 256 -8.51 23.76 -13.58
C ARG A 256 -9.88 23.18 -13.24
N LYS A 257 -10.24 23.10 -11.96
CA LYS A 257 -11.43 22.38 -11.48
C LYS A 257 -11.44 20.90 -11.88
N SER A 258 -10.27 20.27 -12.02
CA SER A 258 -10.12 18.87 -12.47
C SER A 258 -10.87 17.84 -11.62
N TYR A 259 -11.17 18.19 -10.36
CA TYR A 259 -11.87 17.35 -9.38
C TYR A 259 -13.12 18.03 -8.80
N ALA A 260 -13.74 18.96 -9.54
CA ALA A 260 -14.91 19.71 -9.06
C ALA A 260 -16.22 18.89 -9.05
N ASP A 261 -16.19 17.65 -9.50
CA ASP A 261 -17.33 16.73 -9.42
C ASP A 261 -17.67 16.44 -7.94
N PRO A 262 -18.87 16.82 -7.46
CA PRO A 262 -19.30 16.56 -6.09
C PRO A 262 -19.30 15.08 -5.72
N SER A 263 -19.45 14.16 -6.69
CA SER A 263 -19.41 12.72 -6.42
C SER A 263 -18.02 12.23 -5.96
N LEU A 264 -16.98 13.06 -6.12
CA LEU A 264 -15.63 12.78 -5.67
C LEU A 264 -15.36 13.24 -4.22
N GLN A 265 -16.29 13.97 -3.62
CA GLN A 265 -16.19 14.41 -2.24
C GLN A 265 -16.29 13.21 -1.28
N ARG A 266 -15.51 13.23 -0.20
CA ARG A 266 -15.52 12.19 0.84
C ARG A 266 -15.57 12.82 2.21
N GLY A 267 -16.56 12.46 3.02
CA GLY A 267 -16.69 12.95 4.40
C GLY A 267 -16.80 14.47 4.52
N GLY A 268 -17.37 15.16 3.52
CA GLY A 268 -17.50 16.63 3.51
C GLY A 268 -16.26 17.39 3.03
N TYR A 269 -15.20 16.70 2.61
CA TYR A 269 -13.98 17.31 2.08
C TYR A 269 -13.85 17.14 0.55
N ASP A 270 -13.14 18.07 -0.08
CA ASP A 270 -12.81 17.98 -1.51
C ASP A 270 -11.88 16.78 -1.79
N PHE A 271 -11.89 16.28 -3.03
CA PHE A 271 -11.07 15.12 -3.42
C PHE A 271 -9.58 15.31 -3.10
N LEU A 272 -9.11 16.55 -3.22
CA LEU A 272 -7.72 16.93 -3.04
C LEU A 272 -7.30 16.98 -1.56
N ALA A 273 -8.23 17.03 -0.61
CA ALA A 273 -7.93 16.94 0.82
C ALA A 273 -7.52 15.51 1.23
N ASN A 274 -7.83 14.50 0.43
CA ASN A 274 -7.47 13.10 0.71
C ASN A 274 -5.95 12.90 0.82
N ASP A 275 -5.15 13.62 0.03
CA ASP A 275 -3.68 13.53 0.12
C ASP A 275 -3.15 13.98 1.48
N SER A 276 -3.75 15.04 2.02
CA SER A 276 -3.41 15.63 3.31
C SER A 276 -3.89 14.74 4.45
N SER A 277 -5.08 14.15 4.32
CA SER A 277 -5.54 13.13 5.25
C SER A 277 -4.60 11.92 5.27
N ALA A 278 -4.15 11.44 4.10
CA ALA A 278 -3.19 10.34 4.03
C ALA A 278 -1.85 10.72 4.71
N VAL A 279 -1.37 11.95 4.53
CA VAL A 279 -0.13 12.41 5.18
C VAL A 279 -0.29 12.58 6.68
N ILE A 280 -1.41 13.14 7.15
CA ILE A 280 -1.70 13.29 8.59
C ILE A 280 -1.80 11.93 9.23
N SER A 281 -2.54 11.01 8.62
CA SER A 281 -2.56 9.63 9.08
C SER A 281 -1.12 9.12 9.14
N ARG A 282 -0.30 9.33 8.10
CA ARG A 282 1.08 8.77 7.99
C ARG A 282 2.04 9.31 9.01
N THR A 283 2.03 10.61 9.19
CA THR A 283 3.11 11.32 9.87
C THR A 283 2.66 11.96 11.17
N GLY A 284 1.35 11.98 11.45
CA GLY A 284 0.76 12.83 12.49
C GLY A 284 0.87 14.33 12.18
N ARG A 285 1.28 14.70 10.95
CA ARG A 285 1.61 16.07 10.57
C ARG A 285 0.92 16.48 9.29
N TRP A 286 0.76 17.79 9.11
CA TRP A 286 0.32 18.33 7.83
C TRP A 286 1.40 18.11 6.76
N LEU A 287 0.97 17.99 5.51
CA LEU A 287 1.86 17.80 4.36
C LEU A 287 2.90 18.94 4.23
N THR A 288 2.50 20.17 4.54
CA THR A 288 3.40 21.33 4.58
C THR A 288 4.49 21.17 5.64
N ASP A 289 4.11 20.78 6.85
CA ASP A 289 5.04 20.60 7.97
C ASP A 289 5.99 19.43 7.73
N TRP A 290 5.52 18.38 7.06
CA TRP A 290 6.35 17.25 6.67
C TRP A 290 7.40 17.67 5.63
N LEU A 291 7.01 18.47 4.64
CA LEU A 291 7.92 19.00 3.62
C LEU A 291 9.06 19.84 4.20
N GLU A 292 8.80 20.61 5.26
CA GLU A 292 9.83 21.43 5.92
C GLU A 292 10.89 20.62 6.66
N ARG A 293 10.56 19.37 7.05
CA ARG A 293 11.42 18.51 7.88
C ARG A 293 12.27 17.51 7.09
N LEU A 294 11.88 17.18 5.85
CA LEU A 294 12.67 16.38 4.90
C LEU A 294 13.83 17.21 4.38
#